data_AF-A0A7G9YNV0-F1
#
_entry.id   AF-A0A7G9YNV0-F1
#
_cell.length_a   1.000
_cell.length_b   1.000
_cell.length_c   1.000
_cell.angle_alpha   90.00
_cell.angle_beta   90.00
_cell.angle_gamma   90.00
#
_symmetry.space_group_name_H-M   'P 1'
#
loop_
_entity.id
_entity.type
_entity.pdbx_description
1 polymer ?
#
loop_
_entity_poly.entity_id
_entity_poly.type
_entity_poly.pdbx_seq_one_letter_code
_entity_poly.pdbx_strand_id
1 'polypeptide(L)'
;MKEQCEDILKIRVSQMRDLLDLLDYVKPQVLLEDEKYNVEREHVVEILKDFIDQDIVSFEGYRPEKHFLIKKNILFLDPKEGLIRPQSRLNLLAIRKVIKDA
;
A
#
# COMPACT_ATOMS: atom_id res chain seq x y z
N MET A 1 22.75 12.50 -7.74
CA MET A 1 21.30 12.60 -8.01
C MET A 1 20.67 11.28 -8.46
N LYS A 2 21.01 10.70 -9.63
CA LYS A 2 20.41 9.41 -10.06
C LYS A 2 20.64 8.25 -9.07
N GLU A 3 21.88 8.05 -8.67
CA GLU A 3 22.26 6.99 -7.71
C GLU A 3 21.52 7.11 -6.37
N GLN A 4 21.43 8.34 -5.82
CA GLN A 4 20.67 8.60 -4.59
C GLN A 4 19.17 8.29 -4.75
N CYS A 5 18.56 8.59 -5.90
CA CYS A 5 17.16 8.22 -6.15
C CYS A 5 16.97 6.70 -6.24
N GLU A 6 17.92 5.98 -6.81
CA GLU A 6 17.89 4.52 -6.88
C GLU A 6 18.03 3.89 -5.50
N ASP A 7 18.91 4.43 -4.65
CA ASP A 7 19.07 3.91 -3.29
C ASP A 7 17.83 4.17 -2.42
N ILE A 8 17.21 5.34 -2.53
CA ILE A 8 15.93 5.62 -1.87
C ILE A 8 14.85 4.66 -2.37
N LEU A 9 14.81 4.37 -3.68
CA LEU A 9 13.86 3.40 -4.23
C LEU A 9 14.12 1.99 -3.70
N LYS A 10 15.38 1.53 -3.62
CA LYS A 10 15.74 0.23 -3.05
C LYS A 10 15.30 0.12 -1.59
N ILE A 11 15.55 1.16 -0.78
CA ILE A 11 15.07 1.23 0.61
C ILE A 11 13.55 1.08 0.64
N ARG A 12 12.83 1.81 -0.22
CA ARG A 12 11.37 1.77 -0.22
C ARG A 12 10.81 0.42 -0.66
N VAL A 13 11.46 -0.24 -1.61
CA VAL A 13 11.15 -1.61 -2.03
C VAL A 13 11.37 -2.59 -0.87
N SER A 14 12.50 -2.49 -0.16
CA SER A 14 12.77 -3.33 1.02
C SER A 14 11.69 -3.16 2.08
N GLN A 15 11.36 -1.91 2.45
CA GLN A 15 10.31 -1.62 3.43
C GLN A 15 8.95 -2.19 3.05
N MET A 16 8.63 -2.22 1.75
CA MET A 16 7.38 -2.77 1.26
C MET A 16 7.37 -4.30 1.34
N ARG A 17 8.51 -4.96 1.02
CA ARG A 17 8.67 -6.41 1.19
C ARG A 17 8.58 -6.81 2.66
N ASP A 18 9.32 -6.12 3.53
CA ASP A 18 9.29 -6.36 4.98
C ASP A 18 7.86 -6.22 5.54
N LEU A 19 7.07 -5.28 5.00
CA LEU A 19 5.68 -5.11 5.40
C LEU A 19 4.80 -6.28 4.93
N LEU A 20 4.96 -6.77 3.70
CA LEU A 20 4.19 -7.92 3.20
C LEU A 20 4.59 -9.20 3.93
N ASP A 21 5.89 -9.40 4.16
CA ASP A 21 6.40 -10.53 4.93
C ASP A 21 5.88 -10.50 6.36
N LEU A 22 5.83 -9.32 7.00
CA LEU A 22 5.23 -9.18 8.33
C LEU A 22 3.77 -9.65 8.34
N LEU A 23 2.99 -9.35 7.30
CA LEU A 23 1.58 -9.75 7.18
C LEU A 23 1.40 -11.27 7.00
N ASP A 24 2.45 -12.03 6.65
CA ASP A 24 2.40 -13.50 6.66
C ASP A 24 2.39 -14.07 8.09
N TYR A 25 2.90 -13.31 9.07
CA TYR A 25 3.03 -13.77 10.47
C TYR A 25 2.04 -13.10 11.43
N VAL A 26 1.59 -11.88 11.11
CA VAL A 26 0.69 -11.12 11.99
C VAL A 26 -0.49 -10.58 11.21
N LYS A 27 -1.61 -10.41 11.92
CA LYS A 27 -2.81 -9.76 11.40
C LYS A 27 -3.01 -8.43 12.15
N PRO A 28 -2.43 -7.32 11.67
CA PRO A 28 -2.63 -6.02 12.28
C PRO A 28 -4.11 -5.66 12.33
N GLN A 29 -4.50 -4.90 13.34
CA GLN A 29 -5.88 -4.45 13.48
C GLN A 29 -6.01 -2.97 13.13
N VAL A 30 -7.08 -2.65 12.41
CA VAL A 30 -7.54 -1.28 12.20
C VAL A 30 -8.81 -1.09 13.03
N LEU A 31 -8.85 0.01 13.79
CA LEU A 31 -10.02 0.43 14.55
C LEU A 31 -10.85 1.37 13.69
N LEU A 32 -12.12 1.03 13.49
CA LEU A 32 -13.06 1.75 12.63
C LEU A 32 -14.40 1.77 13.35
N GLU A 33 -14.90 2.95 13.71
CA GLU A 33 -16.15 3.12 14.47
C GLU A 33 -16.25 2.17 15.69
N ASP A 34 -15.18 2.13 16.48
CA ASP A 34 -15.01 1.28 17.67
C ASP A 34 -14.92 -0.24 17.43
N GLU A 35 -15.06 -0.68 16.18
CA GLU A 35 -14.87 -2.06 15.77
C GLU A 35 -13.44 -2.32 15.28
N LYS A 36 -12.93 -3.52 15.59
CA LYS A 36 -11.58 -3.96 15.20
C LYS A 36 -11.67 -4.91 14.02
N TYR A 37 -10.98 -4.55 12.95
CA TYR A 37 -10.89 -5.37 11.75
C TYR A 37 -9.46 -5.84 11.54
N ASN A 38 -9.31 -7.13 11.24
CA ASN A 38 -8.01 -7.69 10.86
C ASN A 38 -7.66 -7.30 9.43
N VAL A 39 -6.39 -7.00 9.21
CA VAL A 39 -5.79 -6.79 7.89
C VAL A 39 -5.28 -8.14 7.39
N GLU A 40 -5.80 -8.59 6.25
CA GLU A 40 -5.36 -9.82 5.60
C GLU A 40 -4.36 -9.49 4.49
N ARG A 41 -3.27 -10.25 4.40
CA ARG A 41 -2.19 -10.01 3.43
C ARG A 41 -2.70 -10.09 2.01
N GLU A 42 -3.55 -11.07 1.71
CA GLU A 42 -4.08 -11.34 0.38
C GLU A 42 -4.85 -10.11 -0.13
N HIS A 43 -5.66 -9.51 0.73
CA HIS A 43 -6.43 -8.30 0.41
C HIS A 43 -5.53 -7.07 0.25
N VAL A 44 -4.45 -6.96 1.02
CA VAL A 44 -3.43 -5.91 0.81
C VAL A 44 -2.82 -6.08 -0.58
N VAL A 45 -2.41 -7.30 -0.95
CA VAL A 45 -1.81 -7.60 -2.26
C VAL A 45 -2.80 -7.31 -3.39
N GLU A 46 -4.07 -7.69 -3.24
CA GLU A 46 -5.13 -7.35 -4.20
C GLU A 46 -5.23 -5.85 -4.45
N ILE A 47 -5.30 -5.02 -3.39
CA ILE A 47 -5.36 -3.56 -3.54
C ILE A 47 -4.10 -3.01 -4.22
N LEU A 48 -2.93 -3.56 -3.88
CA LEU A 48 -1.67 -3.10 -4.46
C LEU A 48 -1.52 -3.48 -5.95
N LYS A 49 -2.15 -4.58 -6.40
CA LYS A 49 -2.17 -5.00 -7.81
C LYS A 49 -2.85 -3.98 -8.71
N ASP A 50 -3.85 -3.25 -8.22
CA ASP A 50 -4.53 -2.21 -9.02
C ASP A 50 -3.56 -1.11 -9.48
N PHE A 51 -2.46 -0.90 -8.74
CA PHE A 51 -1.44 0.12 -9.07
C PHE A 51 -0.34 -0.36 -10.03
N ILE A 52 -0.43 -1.60 -10.54
CA ILE A 52 0.52 -2.10 -11.55
C ILE A 52 0.41 -1.25 -12.82
N ASP A 53 -0.82 -1.07 -13.30
CA ASP A 53 -1.11 -0.39 -14.57
C ASP A 53 -1.81 0.96 -14.38
N GLN A 54 -2.26 1.27 -13.16
CA GLN A 54 -2.93 2.53 -12.83
C GLN A 54 -2.16 3.29 -11.76
N ASP A 55 -2.22 4.63 -11.79
CA ASP A 55 -1.60 5.48 -10.76
C ASP A 55 -2.64 5.89 -9.69
N ILE A 56 -3.92 5.85 -10.04
CA ILE A 56 -5.06 6.31 -9.24
C ILE A 56 -6.19 5.31 -9.43
N VAL A 57 -6.83 4.90 -8.34
CA VAL A 57 -7.93 3.92 -8.35
C VAL A 57 -9.06 4.40 -7.43
N SER A 58 -10.26 3.86 -7.62
CA SER A 58 -11.42 4.23 -6.79
C SER A 58 -11.26 3.75 -5.34
N PHE A 59 -11.72 4.56 -4.38
CA PHE A 59 -11.82 4.15 -2.99
C PHE A 59 -13.09 3.32 -2.70
N GLU A 60 -13.98 3.13 -3.68
CA GLU A 60 -15.20 2.33 -3.53
C GLU A 60 -14.95 0.92 -2.95
N GLY A 61 -15.88 0.46 -2.13
CA GLY A 61 -15.74 -0.79 -1.37
C GLY A 61 -14.84 -0.59 -0.16
N TYR A 62 -15.45 -0.54 1.01
CA TYR A 62 -14.76 -0.36 2.26
C TYR A 62 -13.92 -1.59 2.60
N ARG A 63 -12.61 -1.39 2.81
CA ARG A 63 -11.68 -2.46 3.19
C ARG A 63 -10.74 -1.96 4.31
N PRO A 64 -10.60 -2.68 5.44
CA PRO A 64 -9.63 -2.36 6.49
C PRO A 64 -8.21 -2.16 5.97
N GLU A 65 -7.83 -2.92 4.93
CA GLU A 65 -6.54 -2.89 4.29
C GLU A 65 -6.24 -1.54 3.63
N LYS A 66 -7.24 -0.87 3.04
CA LYS A 66 -7.06 0.48 2.49
C LYS A 66 -6.69 1.48 3.61
N HIS A 67 -7.38 1.41 4.75
CA HIS A 67 -7.07 2.25 5.92
C HIS A 67 -5.70 1.94 6.51
N PHE A 68 -5.34 0.66 6.57
CA PHE A 68 -4.01 0.23 7.00
C PHE A 68 -2.92 0.82 6.10
N LEU A 69 -3.08 0.72 4.78
CA LEU A 69 -2.13 1.27 3.81
C LEU A 69 -2.02 2.80 3.86
N ILE A 70 -3.14 3.50 4.11
CA ILE A 70 -3.15 4.95 4.35
C ILE A 70 -2.38 5.28 5.63
N LYS A 71 -2.67 4.59 6.74
CA LYS A 71 -1.98 4.78 8.03
C LYS A 71 -0.48 4.49 7.95
N LYS A 72 -0.07 3.59 7.05
CA LYS A 72 1.34 3.26 6.77
C LYS A 72 2.02 4.22 5.78
N ASN A 73 1.35 5.30 5.36
CA ASN A 73 1.90 6.27 4.41
C ASN A 73 2.31 5.61 3.07
N ILE A 74 1.54 4.61 2.65
CA ILE A 74 1.71 3.93 1.35
C ILE A 74 0.75 4.57 0.35
N LEU A 75 -0.52 4.62 0.72
CA LEU A 75 -1.58 5.23 -0.07
C LEU A 75 -2.03 6.55 0.53
N PHE A 76 -2.63 7.38 -0.31
CA PHE A 76 -3.29 8.62 0.05
C PHE A 76 -4.72 8.57 -0.48
N LEU A 77 -5.69 8.89 0.37
CA LEU A 77 -7.09 9.07 0.01
C LEU A 77 -7.36 10.54 -0.32
N ASP A 78 -7.88 10.80 -1.51
CA ASP A 78 -8.54 12.03 -1.86
C ASP A 78 -10.03 11.93 -1.48
N PRO A 79 -10.47 12.55 -0.37
CA PRO A 79 -11.84 12.44 0.09
C PRO A 79 -12.83 13.23 -0.78
N LYS A 80 -12.35 14.18 -1.61
CA LYS A 80 -13.20 14.99 -2.47
C LYS A 80 -13.69 14.19 -3.66
N GLU A 81 -12.78 13.44 -4.27
CA GLU A 81 -13.05 12.65 -5.46
C GLU A 81 -13.32 11.17 -5.15
N GLY A 82 -13.08 10.73 -3.91
CA GLY A 82 -13.22 9.33 -3.51
C GLY A 82 -12.18 8.42 -4.18
N LEU A 83 -10.96 8.93 -4.38
CA LEU A 83 -9.89 8.23 -5.10
C LEU A 83 -8.71 7.93 -4.17
N ILE A 84 -8.01 6.83 -4.42
CA ILE A 84 -6.74 6.51 -3.77
C ILE A 84 -5.60 6.46 -4.77
N ARG A 85 -4.44 6.93 -4.32
CA ARG A 85 -3.19 6.92 -5.08
C ARG A 85 -2.01 6.65 -4.17
N PRO A 86 -0.86 6.17 -4.67
CA PRO A 86 0.34 6.09 -3.86
C PRO A 86 0.73 7.49 -3.39
N GLN A 87 1.10 7.63 -2.11
CA GLN A 87 1.42 8.93 -1.52
C GLN A 87 2.62 9.61 -2.19
N SER A 88 3.50 8.83 -2.83
CA SER A 88 4.61 9.33 -3.62
C SER A 88 4.85 8.48 -4.86
N ARG A 89 5.55 9.05 -5.85
CA ARG A 89 6.03 8.30 -7.01
C ARG A 89 6.98 7.17 -6.62
N LEU A 90 7.74 7.32 -5.52
CA LEU A 90 8.57 6.26 -4.97
C LEU A 90 7.73 5.09 -4.45
N ASN A 91 6.59 5.36 -3.79
CA ASN A 91 5.66 4.31 -3.39
C ASN A 91 5.11 3.57 -4.61
N LEU A 92 4.67 4.31 -5.64
CA LEU A 92 4.15 3.70 -6.87
C LEU A 92 5.18 2.75 -7.51
N LEU A 93 6.42 3.22 -7.68
CA LEU A 93 7.49 2.40 -8.26
C LEU A 93 7.84 1.20 -7.38
N ALA A 94 7.85 1.37 -6.06
CA ALA A 94 8.09 0.29 -5.13
C ALA A 94 6.98 -0.77 -5.17
N ILE A 95 5.71 -0.35 -5.20
CA ILE A 95 4.55 -1.25 -5.35
C ILE A 95 4.70 -2.06 -6.63
N ARG A 96 4.91 -1.39 -7.77
CA ARG A 96 5.08 -2.06 -9.07
C ARG A 96 6.21 -3.08 -9.07
N LYS A 97 7.32 -2.77 -8.41
CA LYS A 97 8.46 -3.68 -8.32
C LYS A 97 8.16 -4.88 -7.44
N VAL A 98 7.62 -4.66 -6.25
CA VAL A 98 7.31 -5.75 -5.30
C VAL A 98 6.23 -6.68 -5.84
N ILE A 99 5.17 -6.13 -6.42
CA ILE A 99 4.04 -6.95 -6.90
C ILE A 99 4.38 -7.71 -8.19
N LYS A 100 5.25 -7.18 -9.06
CA LYS A 100 5.72 -7.92 -10.24
C LYS A 100 6.66 -9.07 -9.90
N ASP A 101 7.35 -8.98 -8.77
CA ASP A 101 8.29 -10.00 -8.28
C ASP A 101 7.61 -11.05 -7.37
N ALA A 102 6.32 -10.89 -7.04
CA ALA A 102 5.55 -11.70 -6.10
C ALA A 102 4.65 -12.72 -6.81
#